data_AF-A0A9X8VL65-F1
#
_entry.id   AF-A0A9X8VL65-F1
#
_cell.length_a   1.000
_cell.length_b   1.000
_cell.length_c   1.000
_cell.angle_alpha   90.00
_cell.angle_beta   90.00
_cell.angle_gamma   90.00
#
_symmetry.space_group_name_H-M   'P 1'
#
loop_
_entity.id
_entity.type
_entity.pdbx_description
1 polymer ?
#
loop_
_entity_poly.entity_id
_entity_poly.type
_entity_poly.pdbx_seq_one_letter_code
_entity_poly.pdbx_strand_id
1 'polypeptide(L)' 'MLENYKHTTVLLDEAVNGLNIRSNGIYIDGTFGRGGHSRLILSQLGPEGRLLAIDRDPQAIAAAKSIEDPRFTIVHGPFS' A
#
# COMPACT_ATOMS: atom_id res chain seq x y z
N MET A 1 -15.76 -3.98 26.46
CA MET A 1 -15.02 -2.88 25.83
C MET A 1 -14.52 -3.39 24.49
N LEU A 2 -14.89 -2.77 23.37
CA LEU A 2 -14.34 -3.11 22.07
C LEU A 2 -12.98 -2.41 21.96
N GLU A 3 -11.90 -3.14 22.18
CA GLU A 3 -10.57 -2.65 21.79
C GLU A 3 -10.54 -2.54 20.26
N ASN A 4 -10.43 -1.31 19.75
CA ASN A 4 -10.10 -1.08 18.36
C ASN A 4 -8.65 -1.49 18.15
N TYR A 5 -8.42 -2.73 17.71
CA TYR A 5 -7.11 -3.19 17.27
C TYR A 5 -6.66 -2.35 16.07
N LYS A 6 -5.75 -1.40 16.32
CA LYS A 6 -5.11 -0.63 15.26
C LYS A 6 -3.99 -1.47 14.66
N HIS A 7 -4.08 -1.77 13.38
CA HIS A 7 -3.02 -2.50 12.69
C HIS A 7 -1.75 -1.65 12.63
N THR A 8 -0.65 -2.19 13.15
CA THR A 8 0.69 -1.60 13.05
C THR A 8 1.49 -2.38 12.02
N THR A 9 2.04 -1.67 11.03
CA THR A 9 2.88 -2.28 10.00
C THR A 9 4.28 -2.53 10.54
N VAL A 10 4.78 -3.74 10.30
CA VAL A 10 6.09 -4.21 10.77
C VAL A 10 7.18 -3.78 9.79
N LEU A 11 8.32 -3.29 10.30
CA LEU A 11 9.47 -2.81 9.52
C LEU A 11 9.11 -1.77 8.45
N LEU A 12 8.20 -0.86 8.81
CA LEU A 12 7.61 0.10 7.89
C LEU A 12 8.69 0.98 7.21
N ASP A 13 9.55 1.60 8.00
CA ASP A 13 10.56 2.53 7.48
C ASP A 13 11.68 1.80 6.75
N GLU A 14 12.18 0.69 7.30
CA GLU A 14 13.27 -0.07 6.68
C GLU A 14 12.86 -0.68 5.34
N ALA A 15 11.66 -1.26 5.25
CA ALA A 15 11.16 -1.85 4.02
C ALA A 15 10.97 -0.79 2.93
N VAL A 16 10.40 0.37 3.28
CA VAL A 16 10.19 1.45 2.30
C VAL A 16 11.49 2.12 1.89
N ASN A 17 12.42 2.34 2.82
CA ASN A 17 13.73 2.90 2.50
C ASN A 17 14.52 2.00 1.55
N GLY A 18 14.40 0.68 1.69
CA GLY A 18 15.03 -0.29 0.78
C GLY A 18 14.55 -0.19 -0.67
N LEU A 19 13.35 0.35 -0.91
CA LEU A 19 12.80 0.53 -2.26
C LEU A 19 13.41 1.71 -3.02
N ASN A 20 14.15 2.60 -2.34
CA ASN A 20 14.74 3.81 -2.92
C ASN A 20 13.74 4.58 -3.80
N ILE A 21 12.67 5.06 -3.17
CA ILE A 21 11.53 5.63 -3.89
C ILE A 21 11.94 6.84 -4.72
N ARG A 22 11.54 6.82 -5.99
CA ARG A 22 11.66 7.94 -6.93
C ARG A 22 10.28 8.53 -7.12
N SER A 23 10.20 9.86 -7.13
CA SER A 23 8.93 10.60 -7.21
C SER A 23 8.09 10.24 -8.44
N ASN A 24 8.71 9.90 -9.57
CA ASN A 24 8.03 9.46 -10.80
C ASN A 24 8.11 7.95 -11.04
N GLY A 25 8.45 7.17 -10.01
CA GLY A 25 8.57 5.71 -10.11
C GLY A 25 7.23 4.99 -10.12
N ILE A 26 7.27 3.72 -10.55
CA ILE A 26 6.13 2.80 -10.53
C ILE A 26 6.49 1.65 -9.60
N TYR A 27 5.67 1.43 -8.58
CA TYR A 27 5.93 0.43 -7.53
C TYR A 27 4.78 -0.57 -7.45
N ILE A 28 5.09 -1.78 -6.98
CA ILE A 28 4.10 -2.82 -6.71
C ILE A 28 4.17 -3.21 -5.23
N ASP A 29 3.05 -3.08 -4.51
CA ASP A 29 2.85 -3.68 -3.19
C ASP A 29 2.11 -5.00 -3.37
N GLY A 30 2.85 -6.11 -3.37
CA GLY A 30 2.31 -7.45 -3.62
C GLY A 30 1.45 -8.01 -2.48
N THR A 31 1.41 -7.34 -1.32
CA THR A 31 0.77 -7.83 -0.10
C THR A 31 0.12 -6.68 0.66
N PHE A 32 -0.86 -6.01 0.02
CA PHE A 32 -1.46 -4.77 0.54
C PHE A 32 -1.86 -4.85 2.02
N GLY A 33 -2.53 -5.92 2.43
CA GLY A 33 -2.99 -6.17 3.79
C GLY A 33 -3.93 -5.09 4.32
N ARG A 34 -3.38 -4.12 5.04
CA ARG A 34 -4.12 -2.94 5.54
C ARG A 34 -3.53 -1.61 5.04
N GLY A 35 -2.57 -1.67 4.11
CA GLY A 35 -2.04 -0.53 3.35
C GLY A 35 -1.01 0.34 4.06
N GLY A 36 -0.31 -0.16 5.08
CA GLY A 36 0.70 0.65 5.78
C GLY A 36 1.87 1.02 4.88
N HIS A 37 2.52 0.02 4.26
CA HIS A 37 3.58 0.26 3.27
C HIS A 37 3.07 1.07 2.09
N SER A 38 1.93 0.68 1.49
CA SER A 38 1.30 1.41 0.40
C SER A 38 1.11 2.91 0.67
N ARG A 39 0.63 3.29 1.86
CA ARG A 39 0.44 4.71 2.22
C ARG A 39 1.78 5.45 2.35
N LEU A 40 2.80 4.82 2.93
CA LEU A 40 4.12 5.43 3.05
C LEU A 40 4.78 5.58 1.67
N ILE A 41 4.63 4.59 0.78
CA ILE A 41 5.08 4.68 -0.62
C ILE A 41 4.39 5.85 -1.33
N LEU A 42 3.06 5.94 -1.29
CA LEU A 42 2.29 7.03 -1.91
C LEU A 42 2.69 8.42 -1.39
N SER A 43 3.05 8.52 -0.11
CA SER A 43 3.50 9.79 0.49
C SER A 43 4.83 10.30 -0.07
N GLN A 44 5.65 9.42 -0.63
CA GLN A 44 6.95 9.76 -1.24
C GLN A 44 6.88 9.86 -2.77
N LEU A 45 5.80 9.37 -3.39
CA LEU A 45 5.56 9.56 -4.82
C LEU A 45 5.17 11.01 -5.11
N GLY A 46 5.57 11.49 -6.29
CA GLY A 46 5.10 12.72 -6.91
C GLY A 46 3.86 12.49 -7.79
N PRO A 47 3.37 13.51 -8.49
CA PRO A 47 2.15 13.42 -9.31
C PRO A 47 2.21 12.37 -10.42
N GLU A 48 3.39 12.16 -11.00
CA GLU A 48 3.64 11.18 -12.07
C GLU A 48 3.92 9.76 -11.56
N GLY A 49 4.09 9.60 -10.24
CA GLY A 49 4.33 8.31 -9.62
C GLY A 49 3.09 7.43 -9.64
N ARG A 50 3.29 6.10 -9.56
CA ARG A 50 2.18 5.13 -9.49
C ARG A 50 2.46 4.02 -8.50
N LEU A 51 1.40 3.56 -7.84
CA LEU A 51 1.42 2.40 -6.97
C LEU A 51 0.31 1.41 -7.37
N LEU A 52 0.72 0.21 -7.73
CA LEU A 52 -0.17 -0.94 -7.90
C LEU A 52 -0.09 -1.82 -6.65
N ALA A 53 -1.20 -2.04 -5.97
CA ALA A 53 -1.30 -2.99 -4.88
C ALA A 53 -2.02 -4.25 -5.32
N ILE A 54 -1.65 -5.39 -4.72
CA ILE A 54 -2.26 -6.69 -4.94
C ILE A 54 -2.60 -7.28 -3.57
N ASP A 55 -3.79 -7.86 -3.45
CA ASP A 55 -4.12 -8.75 -2.34
C ASP A 55 -5.16 -9.78 -2.77
N ARG A 56 -5.11 -10.95 -2.15
CA ARG A 56 -6.09 -12.02 -2.36
C ARG A 56 -7.27 -11.94 -1.38
N ASP A 57 -7.10 -11.26 -0.24
CA ASP A 57 -8.11 -11.12 0.80
C ASP A 57 -9.14 -10.02 0.43
N PRO A 58 -10.43 -10.35 0.28
CA PRO A 58 -11.47 -9.36 0.03
C PRO A 58 -11.55 -8.25 1.11
N GLN A 59 -11.15 -8.53 2.36
CA GLN A 59 -11.12 -7.50 3.41
C GLN A 59 -10.00 -6.48 3.17
N ALA A 60 -8.87 -6.91 2.60
CA ALA A 60 -7.80 -6.01 2.18
C ALA A 60 -8.27 -5.11 1.04
N ILE A 61 -9.02 -5.66 0.08
CA ILE A 61 -9.66 -4.88 -0.99
C ILE A 61 -10.66 -3.86 -0.44
N ALA A 62 -11.46 -4.25 0.56
CA ALA A 62 -12.36 -3.33 1.23
C ALA A 62 -11.61 -2.20 1.96
N ALA A 63 -10.51 -2.51 2.64
CA ALA A 63 -9.65 -1.52 3.29
C ALA A 63 -8.98 -0.56 2.28
N ALA A 64 -8.64 -1.05 1.09
CA ALA A 64 -8.04 -0.24 0.03
C ALA A 64 -8.95 0.89 -0.45
N LYS A 65 -10.28 0.75 -0.32
CA LYS A 65 -11.26 1.81 -0.64
C LYS A 65 -11.07 3.10 0.18
N SER A 66 -10.36 3.04 1.31
CA SER A 66 -10.02 4.21 2.11
C SER A 66 -8.89 5.07 1.52
N ILE A 67 -8.20 4.58 0.49
CA ILE A 67 -7.12 5.30 -0.20
C ILE A 67 -7.71 5.98 -1.44
N GLU A 68 -7.96 7.27 -1.31
CA GLU A 68 -8.45 8.12 -2.41
C GLU A 68 -7.26 8.86 -3.04
N ASP A 69 -6.54 8.19 -3.95
CA ASP A 69 -5.41 8.76 -4.68
C ASP A 69 -5.43 8.27 -6.15
N PRO A 70 -5.43 9.18 -7.16
CA PRO A 70 -5.47 8.78 -8.57
C PRO A 70 -4.24 7.99 -9.02
N ARG A 71 -3.15 8.00 -8.24
CA ARG A 71 -1.92 7.26 -8.51
C ARG A 71 -1.98 5.82 -8.01
N PHE A 72 -2.98 5.49 -7.20
CA PHE A 72 -3.15 4.20 -6.56
C PHE A 72 -4.12 3.30 -7.33
N THR A 73 -3.80 2.01 -7.43
CA THR A 73 -4.71 0.99 -7.96
C THR A 73 -4.58 -0.27 -7.12
N ILE A 74 -5.69 -0.95 -6.85
CA ILE A 74 -5.73 -2.23 -6.14
C ILE A 74 -6.28 -3.31 -7.07
N VAL A 75 -5.60 -4.46 -7.13
CA VAL A 75 -6.05 -5.65 -7.84
C VAL A 75 -6.37 -6.74 -6.83
N HIS A 76 -7.56 -7.33 -6.96
CA HIS A 76 -7.94 -8.52 -6.20
C HIS A 76 -7.43 -9.78 -6.90
N GLY A 77 -6.45 -10.45 -6.30
CA GLY A 77 -5.86 -11.66 -6.86
C GLY A 77 -4.60 -12.12 -6.12
N PRO A 78 -4.06 -13.29 -6.47
CA PRO A 78 -2.73 -13.69 -6.03
C PRO A 78 -1.66 -12.81 -6.68
N PHE A 79 -0.50 -12.67 -6.03
CA PHE A 79 0.68 -12.02 -6.61
C PHE A 79 1.47 -12.94 -7.55
N SER A 80 1.12 -14.24 -7.61
CA SER A 80 1.79 -15.31 -8.36
C SER A 80 1.05 -15.68 -9.63
#